data_AF-A0A1C5M3C8-F1
#
_entry.id   AF-A0A1C5M3C8-F1
#
_cell.length_a   1.000
_cell.length_b   1.000
_cell.length_c   1.000
_cell.angle_alpha   90.00
_cell.angle_beta   90.00
_cell.angle_gamma   90.00
#
_symmetry.space_group_name_H-M   'P 1'
#
loop_
_entity.id
_entity.type
_entity.pdbx_description
1 polymer ?
#
loop_
_entity_poly.entity_id
_entity_poly.type
_entity_poly.pdbx_seq_one_letter_code
_entity_poly.pdbx_strand_id
1 'polypeptide(L)'
;MVRVGSARSNEHGGITGGKPGDQKGGAEVSMQAWYLHSKGWIVIRAKDPTAREKIATNMEAGCRNNHIGYCQTHRTTATAAAKPFGYDLSKITKEVETDCSELVRVCCLYAGIQVGCFSTGNEVAALQATGDFEVLRDAKYCSSSEFLMRGDILVTKTKGHTVVVLDNGDNVLPEPEKKSGWRQEAGKWRYYHGNTGEPICNDWHRDPDGRWYWFDGTGDMVVNTWKKSKNKWYYLGFDGAMVTNRLLQINSEIFAFGPNGEMLEGTFTIKTNARGAIEL
;
A
#
# COMPACT_ATOMS: atom_id res chain seq x y z
N MET A 1 -14.07 18.37 3.22
CA MET A 1 -15.14 17.75 4.02
C MET A 1 -15.11 16.26 3.79
N VAL A 2 -14.94 15.47 4.85
CA VAL A 2 -14.87 14.01 4.75
C VAL A 2 -16.25 13.42 4.47
N ARG A 3 -16.37 12.52 3.50
CA ARG A 3 -17.59 11.76 3.20
C ARG A 3 -17.49 10.33 3.70
N VAL A 4 -18.66 9.71 3.91
CA VAL A 4 -18.81 8.30 4.26
C VAL A 4 -19.84 7.64 3.36
N GLY A 5 -19.62 6.38 2.98
CA GLY A 5 -20.55 5.54 2.23
C GLY A 5 -21.14 4.45 3.12
N SER A 6 -22.44 4.16 2.97
CA SER A 6 -23.09 3.04 3.67
C SER A 6 -24.47 2.70 3.11
N ALA A 7 -24.94 1.50 3.43
CA ALA A 7 -26.33 1.07 3.26
C ALA A 7 -27.14 1.41 4.52
N ARG A 8 -28.32 2.04 4.42
CA ARG A 8 -29.00 2.66 5.59
C ARG A 8 -30.39 2.12 5.90
N SER A 9 -31.28 2.16 4.91
CA SER A 9 -32.69 1.84 5.08
C SER A 9 -33.29 1.55 3.72
N ASN A 10 -34.33 0.74 3.70
CA ASN A 10 -35.10 0.46 2.50
C ASN A 10 -35.98 1.65 2.09
N GLU A 11 -36.74 1.50 1.01
CA GLU A 11 -37.64 2.47 0.42
C GLU A 11 -38.75 2.97 1.35
N HIS A 12 -39.13 2.14 2.32
CA HIS A 12 -40.12 2.47 3.34
C HIS A 12 -39.51 3.12 4.60
N GLY A 13 -38.18 3.29 4.65
CA GLY A 13 -37.47 3.77 5.85
C GLY A 13 -37.33 2.70 6.94
N GLY A 14 -37.67 1.45 6.62
CA GLY A 14 -37.47 0.28 7.45
C GLY A 14 -36.17 -0.45 7.13
N ILE A 15 -35.99 -1.61 7.78
CA ILE A 15 -34.77 -2.43 7.66
C ILE A 15 -35.00 -3.77 6.96
N THR A 16 -36.25 -4.13 6.67
CA THR A 16 -36.65 -5.41 6.08
C THR A 16 -37.83 -5.22 5.12
N GLY A 17 -38.00 -6.17 4.19
CA GLY A 17 -39.11 -6.17 3.24
C GLY A 17 -39.00 -5.12 2.14
N GLY A 18 -37.78 -4.64 1.87
CA GLY A 18 -37.53 -3.81 0.69
C GLY A 18 -37.56 -4.63 -0.59
N LYS A 19 -37.64 -3.94 -1.73
CA LYS A 19 -37.45 -4.55 -3.05
C LYS A 19 -35.96 -4.56 -3.43
N PRO A 20 -35.51 -5.58 -4.16
CA PRO A 20 -34.18 -5.57 -4.78
C PRO A 20 -33.98 -4.35 -5.69
N GLY A 21 -32.77 -3.78 -5.65
CA GLY A 21 -32.47 -2.53 -6.33
C GLY A 21 -32.74 -1.31 -5.49
N ASP A 22 -32.04 -0.20 -5.74
CA ASP A 22 -32.36 1.07 -5.10
C ASP A 22 -33.71 1.59 -5.61
N GLN A 23 -34.66 1.77 -4.69
CA GLN A 23 -35.97 2.32 -5.00
C GLN A 23 -36.14 3.77 -4.51
N LYS A 24 -35.05 4.43 -4.09
CA LYS A 24 -35.06 5.75 -3.46
C LYS A 24 -34.24 6.81 -4.21
N GLY A 25 -33.80 6.52 -5.44
CA GLY A 25 -33.00 7.45 -6.24
C GLY A 25 -31.56 7.61 -5.73
N GLY A 26 -30.97 6.51 -5.25
CA GLY A 26 -29.60 6.43 -4.74
C GLY A 26 -29.47 6.72 -3.24
N ALA A 27 -30.52 6.50 -2.44
CA ALA A 27 -30.50 6.81 -1.02
C ALA A 27 -30.34 5.57 -0.11
N GLU A 28 -30.69 4.38 -0.60
CA GLU A 28 -30.62 3.15 0.21
C GLU A 28 -29.17 2.75 0.49
N VAL A 29 -28.32 2.81 -0.53
CA VAL A 29 -26.87 2.71 -0.47
C VAL A 29 -26.29 4.01 -0.99
N SER A 30 -25.73 4.83 -0.09
CA SER A 30 -25.46 6.23 -0.42
C SER A 30 -24.29 6.84 0.34
N MET A 31 -23.73 7.88 -0.27
CA MET A 31 -22.70 8.72 0.32
C MET A 31 -23.33 9.89 1.09
N GLN A 32 -22.67 10.35 2.16
CA GLN A 32 -23.01 11.60 2.84
C GLN A 32 -21.78 12.22 3.50
N ALA A 33 -21.91 13.45 3.98
CA ALA A 33 -20.91 14.04 4.87
C ALA A 33 -20.74 13.21 6.15
N TRP A 34 -19.51 13.10 6.64
CA TRP A 34 -19.22 12.49 7.93
C TRP A 34 -20.02 13.18 9.04
N TYR A 35 -20.41 12.39 10.04
CA TYR A 35 -21.19 12.83 11.19
C TYR A 35 -20.79 12.03 12.43
N LEU A 36 -20.97 12.64 13.61
CA LEU A 36 -20.78 11.95 14.87
C LEU A 36 -22.05 11.16 15.21
N HIS A 37 -21.93 9.83 15.31
CA HIS A 37 -23.06 8.99 15.66
C HIS A 37 -23.31 9.00 17.18
N SER A 38 -24.57 8.99 17.62
CA SER A 38 -24.95 9.04 19.05
C SER A 38 -24.39 7.88 19.89
N LYS A 39 -24.27 6.70 19.29
CA LYS A 39 -23.59 5.52 19.86
C LYS A 39 -22.06 5.59 19.88
N GLY A 40 -21.47 6.64 19.30
CA GLY A 40 -20.03 6.79 19.09
C GLY A 40 -19.46 5.81 18.06
N TRP A 41 -18.30 6.17 17.50
CA TRP A 41 -17.57 5.34 16.54
C TRP A 41 -16.44 4.55 17.18
N ILE A 42 -16.10 3.43 16.56
CA ILE A 42 -14.82 2.72 16.63
C ILE A 42 -14.28 2.72 15.21
N VAL A 43 -13.01 3.11 15.03
CA VAL A 43 -12.37 3.12 13.72
C VAL A 43 -11.57 1.83 13.54
N ILE A 44 -11.74 1.18 12.40
CA ILE A 44 -11.04 -0.04 12.00
C ILE A 44 -10.31 0.29 10.70
N ARG A 45 -8.99 0.28 10.74
CA ARG A 45 -8.14 0.72 9.63
C ARG A 45 -7.37 -0.46 9.06
N ALA A 46 -7.48 -0.70 7.75
CA ALA A 46 -6.65 -1.73 7.11
C ALA A 46 -5.19 -1.28 7.14
N LYS A 47 -4.26 -2.17 7.45
CA LYS A 47 -2.81 -1.87 7.56
C LYS A 47 -2.18 -1.58 6.19
N ASP A 48 -2.67 -2.23 5.14
CA ASP A 48 -2.21 -2.00 3.77
C ASP A 48 -2.93 -0.80 3.14
N PRO A 49 -2.21 0.25 2.70
CA PRO A 49 -2.80 1.37 1.95
C PRO A 49 -3.56 0.94 0.71
N THR A 50 -3.10 -0.08 0.00
CA THR A 50 -3.76 -0.57 -1.22
C THR A 50 -5.13 -1.15 -0.89
N ALA A 51 -5.22 -1.88 0.22
CA ALA A 51 -6.48 -2.43 0.69
C ALA A 51 -7.45 -1.32 1.11
N ARG A 52 -6.99 -0.27 1.82
CA ARG A 52 -7.82 0.88 2.17
C ARG A 52 -8.42 1.56 0.95
N GLU A 53 -7.61 1.80 -0.09
CA GLU A 53 -8.09 2.42 -1.32
C GLU A 53 -9.12 1.54 -2.04
N LYS A 54 -8.91 0.22 -2.08
CA LYS A 54 -9.87 -0.72 -2.66
C LYS A 54 -11.20 -0.76 -1.89
N ILE A 55 -11.15 -0.74 -0.55
CA ILE A 55 -12.35 -0.69 0.30
C ILE A 55 -13.17 0.57 -0.02
N ALA A 56 -12.53 1.74 -0.05
CA ALA A 56 -13.21 3.00 -0.36
C ALA A 56 -13.76 3.03 -1.79
N THR A 57 -12.96 2.62 -2.77
CA THR A 57 -13.36 2.60 -4.18
C THR A 57 -14.58 1.70 -4.40
N ASN A 58 -14.60 0.51 -3.80
CA ASN A 58 -15.73 -0.39 -3.95
C ASN A 58 -16.98 0.13 -3.23
N MET A 59 -16.82 0.77 -2.06
CA MET A 59 -17.94 1.45 -1.39
C MET A 59 -18.54 2.54 -2.27
N GLU A 60 -17.71 3.37 -2.92
CA GLU A 60 -18.19 4.40 -3.85
C GLU A 60 -18.91 3.78 -5.06
N ALA A 61 -18.39 2.69 -5.59
CA ALA A 61 -19.04 1.94 -6.67
C ALA A 61 -20.42 1.43 -6.22
N GLY A 62 -20.50 0.84 -5.02
CA GLY A 62 -21.76 0.39 -4.44
C GLY A 62 -22.77 1.52 -4.26
N CYS A 63 -22.34 2.67 -3.74
CA CYS A 63 -23.19 3.84 -3.55
C CYS A 63 -23.65 4.50 -4.87
N ARG A 64 -22.97 4.26 -5.98
CA ARG A 64 -23.34 4.79 -7.31
C ARG A 64 -24.14 3.78 -8.13
N ASN A 65 -24.30 2.54 -7.65
CA ASN A 65 -24.96 1.48 -8.39
C ASN A 65 -26.42 1.34 -7.94
N ASN A 66 -27.34 1.85 -8.76
CA ASN A 66 -28.78 1.79 -8.48
C ASN A 66 -29.35 0.37 -8.49
N HIS A 67 -28.59 -0.65 -8.90
CA HIS A 67 -29.03 -2.05 -8.79
C HIS A 67 -28.90 -2.64 -7.38
N ILE A 68 -28.40 -1.86 -6.41
CA ILE A 68 -28.13 -2.33 -5.05
C ILE A 68 -29.04 -1.60 -4.07
N GLY A 69 -30.03 -2.32 -3.52
CA GLY A 69 -30.93 -1.84 -2.47
C GLY A 69 -30.51 -2.26 -1.06
N TYR A 70 -31.33 -1.92 -0.07
CA TYR A 70 -31.14 -2.24 1.34
C TYR A 70 -32.17 -3.24 1.85
N CYS A 71 -31.71 -4.36 2.43
CA CYS A 71 -32.55 -5.27 3.19
C CYS A 71 -31.75 -6.24 4.08
N GLN A 72 -32.10 -6.32 5.36
CA GLN A 72 -31.41 -7.24 6.28
C GLN A 72 -31.74 -8.72 6.05
N THR A 73 -32.92 -9.05 5.50
CA THR A 73 -33.30 -10.46 5.24
C THR A 73 -32.60 -11.06 4.03
N HIS A 74 -32.28 -10.25 3.02
CA HIS A 74 -31.61 -10.69 1.78
C HIS A 74 -30.23 -10.06 1.60
N ARG A 75 -29.60 -9.69 2.72
CA ARG A 75 -28.35 -8.93 2.79
C ARG A 75 -27.20 -9.48 1.92
N THR A 76 -27.15 -10.79 1.68
CA THR A 76 -26.04 -11.45 0.97
C THR A 76 -26.17 -11.46 -0.55
N THR A 77 -27.29 -11.02 -1.11
CA THR A 77 -27.55 -11.11 -2.56
C THR A 77 -26.60 -10.25 -3.38
N ALA A 78 -26.23 -9.05 -2.89
CA ALA A 78 -25.20 -8.22 -3.53
C ALA A 78 -23.82 -8.90 -3.55
N THR A 79 -23.40 -9.49 -2.43
CA THR A 79 -22.13 -10.22 -2.34
C THR A 79 -22.07 -11.41 -3.30
N ALA A 80 -23.18 -12.16 -3.40
CA ALA A 80 -23.29 -13.29 -4.31
C ALA A 80 -23.19 -12.84 -5.78
N ALA A 81 -23.84 -11.72 -6.14
CA ALA A 81 -23.79 -11.17 -7.50
C ALA A 81 -22.42 -10.58 -7.87
N ALA A 82 -21.69 -10.00 -6.91
CA ALA A 82 -20.36 -9.44 -7.14
C ALA A 82 -19.25 -10.51 -7.23
N LYS A 83 -19.45 -11.68 -6.61
CA LYS A 83 -18.43 -12.74 -6.48
C LYS A 83 -17.77 -13.16 -7.82
N PRO A 84 -18.51 -13.38 -8.93
CA PRO A 84 -17.91 -13.73 -10.22
C PRO A 84 -16.97 -12.65 -10.80
N PHE A 85 -17.12 -11.41 -10.33
CA PHE A 85 -16.34 -10.25 -10.76
C PHE A 85 -15.29 -9.84 -9.72
N GLY A 86 -14.85 -10.78 -8.88
CA GLY A 86 -13.88 -10.48 -7.82
C GLY A 86 -14.43 -9.53 -6.76
N TYR A 87 -15.74 -9.58 -6.49
CA TYR A 87 -16.45 -8.74 -5.53
C TYR A 87 -16.58 -7.25 -5.93
N ASP A 88 -16.38 -6.92 -7.20
CA ASP A 88 -16.56 -5.58 -7.74
C ASP A 88 -18.04 -5.20 -7.81
N LEU A 89 -18.46 -4.23 -6.98
CA LEU A 89 -19.84 -3.75 -6.90
C LEU A 89 -20.26 -2.95 -8.15
N SER A 90 -19.31 -2.41 -8.93
CA SER A 90 -19.61 -1.68 -10.18
C SER A 90 -20.11 -2.61 -11.29
N LYS A 91 -19.87 -3.92 -11.18
CA LYS A 91 -20.24 -4.91 -12.19
C LYS A 91 -21.62 -5.52 -11.98
N ILE A 92 -22.28 -5.22 -10.87
CA ILE A 92 -23.64 -5.69 -10.61
C ILE A 92 -24.61 -4.96 -11.53
N THR A 93 -25.34 -5.74 -12.33
CA THR A 93 -26.39 -5.27 -13.25
C THR A 93 -27.77 -5.87 -12.95
N LYS A 94 -27.84 -6.77 -11.97
CA LYS A 94 -29.08 -7.38 -11.49
C LYS A 94 -29.48 -6.70 -10.19
N GLU A 95 -30.77 -6.47 -10.02
CA GLU A 95 -31.35 -5.98 -8.78
C GLU A 95 -31.03 -6.93 -7.60
N VAL A 96 -30.38 -6.39 -6.59
CA VAL A 96 -29.91 -7.09 -5.38
C VAL A 96 -30.10 -6.22 -4.15
N GLU A 97 -29.86 -6.80 -2.99
CA GLU A 97 -29.99 -6.17 -1.68
C GLU A 97 -28.73 -6.39 -0.84
N THR A 98 -28.47 -5.45 0.07
CA THR A 98 -27.41 -5.56 1.07
C THR A 98 -27.84 -4.97 2.42
N ASP A 99 -27.01 -5.11 3.44
CA ASP A 99 -27.12 -4.29 4.65
C ASP A 99 -25.79 -3.61 4.97
N CYS A 100 -25.74 -2.76 6.00
CA CYS A 100 -24.55 -1.96 6.28
C CYS A 100 -23.30 -2.83 6.47
N SER A 101 -23.39 -3.90 7.28
CA SER A 101 -22.27 -4.79 7.55
C SER A 101 -21.90 -5.70 6.38
N GLU A 102 -22.87 -6.15 5.58
CA GLU A 102 -22.59 -7.00 4.43
C GLU A 102 -21.97 -6.19 3.29
N LEU A 103 -22.38 -4.94 3.11
CA LEU A 103 -21.75 -4.03 2.15
C LEU A 103 -20.27 -3.79 2.49
N VAL A 104 -19.96 -3.55 3.77
CA VAL A 104 -18.57 -3.45 4.24
C VAL A 104 -17.82 -4.76 3.97
N ARG A 105 -18.45 -5.92 4.22
CA ARG A 105 -17.85 -7.23 3.94
C ARG A 105 -17.47 -7.39 2.47
N VAL A 106 -18.33 -7.01 1.53
CA VAL A 106 -18.02 -7.05 0.09
C VAL A 106 -16.83 -6.15 -0.24
N CYS A 107 -16.74 -4.97 0.37
CA CYS A 107 -15.61 -4.06 0.20
C CYS A 107 -14.29 -4.68 0.69
N CYS A 108 -14.30 -5.37 1.84
CA CYS A 108 -13.13 -6.11 2.34
C CYS A 108 -12.72 -7.25 1.38
N LEU A 109 -13.68 -8.02 0.88
CA LEU A 109 -13.41 -9.11 -0.07
C LEU A 109 -12.82 -8.61 -1.38
N TYR A 110 -13.32 -7.50 -1.90
CA TYR A 110 -12.76 -6.82 -3.09
C TYR A 110 -11.34 -6.31 -2.86
N ALA A 111 -11.03 -5.88 -1.63
CA ALA A 111 -9.68 -5.53 -1.24
C ALA A 111 -8.72 -6.73 -1.09
N GLY A 112 -9.23 -7.96 -1.23
CA GLY A 112 -8.48 -9.21 -1.08
C GLY A 112 -8.44 -9.75 0.34
N ILE A 113 -9.07 -9.05 1.30
CA ILE A 113 -9.08 -9.44 2.71
C ILE A 113 -10.16 -10.50 2.94
N GLN A 114 -9.72 -11.71 3.26
CA GLN A 114 -10.62 -12.83 3.50
C GLN A 114 -11.23 -12.72 4.90
N VAL A 115 -12.54 -12.47 4.95
CA VAL A 115 -13.29 -12.35 6.20
C VAL A 115 -14.65 -13.06 6.09
N GLY A 116 -14.99 -13.78 7.16
CA GLY A 116 -16.28 -14.45 7.29
C GLY A 116 -17.46 -13.47 7.42
N CYS A 117 -18.68 -14.00 7.46
CA CYS A 117 -19.86 -13.16 7.68
C CYS A 117 -19.84 -12.50 9.06
N PHE A 118 -20.23 -11.23 9.14
CA PHE A 118 -20.37 -10.50 10.40
C PHE A 118 -21.59 -9.58 10.39
N SER A 119 -21.85 -9.00 11.56
CA SER A 119 -22.83 -7.96 11.82
C SER A 119 -22.14 -6.85 12.61
N THR A 120 -22.77 -5.68 12.73
CA THR A 120 -22.22 -4.58 13.54
C THR A 120 -21.96 -4.95 15.01
N GLY A 121 -22.56 -6.02 15.53
CA GLY A 121 -22.31 -6.51 16.89
C GLY A 121 -21.00 -7.29 17.07
N ASN A 122 -20.45 -7.89 16.02
CA ASN A 122 -19.21 -8.68 16.07
C ASN A 122 -18.16 -8.25 15.03
N GLU A 123 -18.43 -7.20 14.25
CA GLU A 123 -17.58 -6.68 13.17
C GLU A 123 -16.15 -6.36 13.62
N VAL A 124 -15.98 -5.70 14.78
CA VAL A 124 -14.65 -5.40 15.32
C VAL A 124 -13.84 -6.68 15.53
N ALA A 125 -14.44 -7.68 16.17
CA ALA A 125 -13.77 -8.95 16.44
C ALA A 125 -13.46 -9.72 15.14
N ALA A 126 -14.41 -9.72 14.19
CA ALA A 126 -14.25 -10.41 12.91
C ALA A 126 -13.12 -9.79 12.06
N LEU A 127 -13.06 -8.46 11.95
CA LEU A 127 -12.02 -7.78 11.18
C LEU A 127 -10.67 -7.85 11.90
N GLN A 128 -10.63 -7.72 13.22
CA GLN A 128 -9.38 -7.85 13.98
C GLN A 128 -8.79 -9.27 13.88
N ALA A 129 -9.63 -10.31 13.81
CA ALA A 129 -9.18 -11.70 13.68
C ALA A 129 -8.47 -12.01 12.34
N THR A 130 -8.64 -11.16 11.31
CA THR A 130 -7.91 -11.31 10.04
C THR A 130 -6.41 -11.01 10.18
N GLY A 131 -6.03 -10.19 11.16
CA GLY A 131 -4.67 -9.65 11.27
C GLY A 131 -4.37 -8.48 10.31
N ASP A 132 -5.26 -8.17 9.37
CA ASP A 132 -5.07 -7.13 8.35
C ASP A 132 -5.47 -5.73 8.82
N PHE A 133 -6.16 -5.62 9.95
CA PHE A 133 -6.66 -4.36 10.49
C PHE A 133 -6.04 -3.99 11.83
N GLU A 134 -5.96 -2.69 12.09
CA GLU A 134 -5.78 -2.11 13.42
C GLU A 134 -7.09 -1.49 13.90
N VAL A 135 -7.34 -1.54 15.21
CA VAL A 135 -8.55 -0.99 15.83
C VAL A 135 -8.17 0.24 16.63
N LEU A 136 -8.65 1.40 16.18
CA LEU A 136 -8.37 2.70 16.76
C LEU A 136 -9.55 3.14 17.63
N ARG A 137 -9.26 3.44 18.90
CA ARG A 137 -10.29 3.79 19.91
C ARG A 137 -10.11 5.19 20.49
N ASP A 138 -9.00 5.86 20.20
CA ASP A 138 -8.71 7.20 20.71
C ASP A 138 -9.73 8.21 20.21
N ALA A 139 -10.03 9.19 21.06
CA ALA A 139 -11.02 10.23 20.77
C ALA A 139 -10.71 11.00 19.47
N LYS A 140 -9.43 11.20 19.15
CA LYS A 140 -8.97 11.90 17.93
C LYS A 140 -9.43 11.24 16.63
N TYR A 141 -9.62 9.91 16.62
CA TYR A 141 -10.14 9.17 15.46
C TYR A 141 -11.66 8.98 15.55
N CYS A 142 -12.17 8.70 16.75
CA CYS A 142 -13.56 8.29 16.93
C CYS A 142 -14.57 9.44 17.06
N SER A 143 -14.09 10.67 17.29
CA SER A 143 -14.93 11.85 17.58
C SER A 143 -14.72 13.00 16.61
N SER A 144 -13.81 12.86 15.63
CA SER A 144 -13.49 13.85 14.62
C SER A 144 -13.16 13.16 13.30
N SER A 145 -13.46 13.82 12.18
CA SER A 145 -13.08 13.33 10.85
C SER A 145 -11.64 13.68 10.44
N GLU A 146 -10.96 14.56 11.19
CA GLU A 146 -9.67 15.14 10.80
C GLU A 146 -8.54 14.12 10.61
N PHE A 147 -8.57 13.00 11.33
CA PHE A 147 -7.54 11.95 11.29
C PHE A 147 -8.01 10.67 10.60
N LEU A 148 -9.21 10.68 10.01
CA LEU A 148 -9.74 9.55 9.29
C LEU A 148 -9.07 9.43 7.93
N MET A 149 -8.71 8.22 7.55
CA MET A 149 -8.14 7.92 6.24
C MET A 149 -9.24 7.36 5.33
N ARG A 150 -9.17 7.68 4.04
CA ARG A 150 -9.96 7.01 3.01
C ARG A 150 -9.76 5.50 3.14
N GLY A 151 -10.87 4.77 3.22
CA GLY A 151 -10.89 3.32 3.46
C GLY A 151 -11.03 2.89 4.91
N ASP A 152 -11.00 3.81 5.88
CA ASP A 152 -11.33 3.50 7.27
C ASP A 152 -12.77 2.99 7.38
N ILE A 153 -12.98 1.94 8.18
CA ILE A 153 -14.29 1.40 8.50
C ILE A 153 -14.68 1.93 9.89
N LEU A 154 -15.86 2.55 10.00
CA LEU A 154 -16.38 3.09 11.25
C LEU A 154 -17.59 2.26 11.65
N VAL A 155 -17.50 1.60 12.80
CA VAL A 155 -18.62 0.83 13.37
C VAL A 155 -19.04 1.42 14.71
N THR A 156 -20.34 1.41 14.99
CA THR A 156 -20.86 1.95 16.26
C THR A 156 -20.38 1.12 17.46
N LYS A 157 -20.13 1.76 18.61
CA LYS A 157 -19.62 1.06 19.82
C LYS A 157 -20.54 -0.05 20.34
N THR A 158 -21.83 0.05 20.03
CA THR A 158 -22.84 -0.99 20.27
C THR A 158 -23.52 -1.32 18.94
N LYS A 159 -24.17 -2.49 18.83
CA LYS A 159 -24.87 -2.92 17.60
C LYS A 159 -25.73 -1.79 17.03
N GLY A 160 -25.50 -1.44 15.77
CA GLY A 160 -26.09 -0.24 15.18
C GLY A 160 -25.78 -0.09 13.71
N HIS A 161 -24.69 0.61 13.38
CA HIS A 161 -24.37 1.01 12.02
C HIS A 161 -22.88 0.87 11.72
N THR A 162 -22.56 0.67 10.45
CA THR A 162 -21.18 0.71 9.95
C THR A 162 -21.11 1.47 8.64
N VAL A 163 -20.02 2.22 8.44
CA VAL A 163 -19.77 3.07 7.28
C VAL A 163 -18.30 2.96 6.86
N VAL A 164 -18.01 3.30 5.60
CA VAL A 164 -16.64 3.44 5.10
C VAL A 164 -16.34 4.90 4.80
N VAL A 165 -15.17 5.37 5.22
CA VAL A 165 -14.65 6.71 4.94
C VAL A 165 -14.17 6.79 3.50
N LEU A 166 -14.58 7.86 2.81
CA LEU A 166 -14.32 8.05 1.38
C LEU A 166 -13.34 9.18 1.09
N ASP A 167 -12.93 9.96 2.10
CA ASP A 167 -11.95 11.01 1.92
C ASP A 167 -11.00 11.05 3.12
N ASN A 168 -9.75 11.46 2.89
CA ASN A 168 -8.84 11.74 3.98
C ASN A 168 -9.30 12.98 4.76
N GLY A 169 -9.14 12.93 6.07
CA GLY A 169 -9.23 14.09 6.94
C GLY A 169 -8.03 15.03 6.75
N ASP A 170 -8.22 16.28 7.15
CA ASP A 170 -7.27 17.37 6.91
C ASP A 170 -5.92 17.17 7.62
N ASN A 171 -5.87 16.35 8.67
CA ASN A 171 -4.67 16.04 9.46
C ASN A 171 -4.04 14.68 9.08
N VAL A 172 -4.46 14.06 7.98
CA VAL A 172 -3.79 12.87 7.43
C VAL A 172 -2.55 13.30 6.65
N LEU A 173 -1.39 12.93 7.18
CA LEU A 173 -0.14 13.05 6.43
C LEU A 173 -0.06 11.95 5.37
N PRO A 174 0.49 12.23 4.17
CA PRO A 174 0.72 11.20 3.17
C PRO A 174 1.62 10.11 3.76
N GLU A 175 1.23 8.84 3.55
CA GLU A 175 2.10 7.75 3.95
C GLU A 175 3.40 7.80 3.13
N PRO A 176 4.56 7.50 3.75
CA PRO A 176 5.81 7.43 3.01
C PRO A 176 5.68 6.41 1.89
N GLU A 177 6.03 6.83 0.67
CA GLU A 177 5.96 5.96 -0.49
C GLU A 177 6.86 4.74 -0.28
N LYS A 178 6.26 3.54 -0.34
CA LYS A 178 7.01 2.29 -0.20
C LYS A 178 7.82 2.06 -1.46
N LYS A 179 9.09 2.48 -1.45
CA LYS A 179 10.06 2.22 -2.51
C LYS A 179 10.98 1.07 -2.12
N SER A 180 11.31 0.23 -3.09
CA SER A 180 12.19 -0.92 -2.94
C SER A 180 13.05 -1.14 -4.19
N GLY A 181 14.28 -1.61 -3.99
CA GLY A 181 15.21 -1.94 -5.06
C GLY A 181 15.69 -0.72 -5.86
N TRP A 182 16.12 -0.97 -7.09
CA TRP A 182 16.60 0.06 -8.00
C TRP A 182 15.48 0.98 -8.48
N ARG A 183 15.73 2.28 -8.41
CA ARG A 183 14.85 3.34 -8.93
C ARG A 183 15.67 4.42 -9.59
N GLN A 184 15.18 4.93 -10.70
CA GLN A 184 15.75 6.09 -11.36
C GLN A 184 14.90 7.32 -11.02
N GLU A 185 15.50 8.31 -10.36
CA GLU A 185 14.85 9.54 -9.91
C GLU A 185 15.67 10.73 -10.38
N ALA A 186 15.03 11.70 -11.05
CA ALA A 186 15.70 12.87 -11.62
C ALA A 186 16.98 12.53 -12.43
N GLY A 187 16.95 11.41 -13.17
CA GLY A 187 18.06 10.94 -14.00
C GLY A 187 19.17 10.20 -13.26
N LYS A 188 19.08 10.04 -11.94
CA LYS A 188 20.07 9.34 -11.11
C LYS A 188 19.51 8.04 -10.56
N TRP A 189 20.38 7.05 -10.38
CA TRP A 189 19.98 5.77 -9.78
C TRP A 189 20.07 5.82 -8.27
N ARG A 190 19.09 5.24 -7.60
CA ARG A 190 19.01 5.06 -6.15
C ARG A 190 18.65 3.62 -5.84
N TYR A 191 18.99 3.17 -4.64
CA TYR A 191 18.59 1.86 -4.15
C TYR A 191 17.87 2.00 -2.80
N TYR A 192 16.73 1.33 -2.67
CA TYR A 192 15.88 1.38 -1.47
C TYR A 192 15.86 0.03 -0.76
N HIS A 193 16.11 0.04 0.55
CA HIS A 193 15.99 -1.16 1.38
C HIS A 193 14.54 -1.41 1.79
N GLY A 194 14.03 -2.61 1.48
CA GLY A 194 12.68 -3.00 1.89
C GLY A 194 11.62 -2.04 1.33
N ASN A 195 10.53 -1.84 2.08
CA ASN A 195 9.44 -0.95 1.74
C ASN A 195 9.44 0.29 2.66
N THR A 196 10.61 0.83 2.98
CA THR A 196 10.74 1.97 3.91
C THR A 196 10.56 3.33 3.22
N GLY A 197 10.84 3.40 1.91
CA GLY A 197 10.88 4.66 1.18
C GLY A 197 12.19 5.45 1.36
N GLU A 198 13.13 4.94 2.16
CA GLU A 198 14.43 5.57 2.40
C GLU A 198 15.52 4.92 1.52
N PRO A 199 16.27 5.72 0.73
CA PRO A 199 17.36 5.19 -0.07
C PRO A 199 18.59 4.89 0.80
N ILE A 200 19.47 4.04 0.29
CA ILE A 200 20.81 3.85 0.85
C ILE A 200 21.57 5.17 0.69
N CYS A 201 22.07 5.72 1.79
CA CYS A 201 22.82 6.97 1.80
C CYS A 201 24.16 6.78 2.51
N ASN A 202 25.23 7.32 1.95
CA ASN A 202 26.60 7.22 2.50
C ASN A 202 27.02 5.78 2.84
N ASP A 203 26.60 4.81 2.05
CA ASP A 203 26.90 3.41 2.32
C ASP A 203 27.11 2.58 1.04
N TRP A 204 27.73 1.41 1.23
CA TRP A 204 27.90 0.39 0.23
C TRP A 204 26.68 -0.52 0.15
N HIS A 205 26.27 -0.87 -1.06
CA HIS A 205 25.25 -1.86 -1.32
C HIS A 205 25.80 -2.98 -2.20
N ARG A 206 25.44 -4.22 -1.87
CA ARG A 206 25.66 -5.37 -2.74
C ARG A 206 24.33 -5.81 -3.34
N ASP A 207 24.23 -5.73 -4.66
CA ASP A 207 23.03 -6.17 -5.38
C ASP A 207 22.88 -7.71 -5.37
N PRO A 208 21.72 -8.25 -5.80
CA PRO A 208 21.51 -9.70 -5.89
C PRO A 208 22.49 -10.43 -6.81
N ASP A 209 23.04 -9.76 -7.82
CA ASP A 209 24.05 -10.31 -8.73
C ASP A 209 25.47 -10.30 -8.12
N GLY A 210 25.58 -9.79 -6.89
CA GLY A 210 26.81 -9.78 -6.11
C GLY A 210 27.73 -8.60 -6.38
N ARG A 211 27.31 -7.63 -7.19
CA ARG A 211 28.06 -6.41 -7.54
C ARG A 211 27.91 -5.36 -6.44
N TRP A 212 28.97 -4.60 -6.20
CA TRP A 212 28.98 -3.56 -5.17
C TRP A 212 28.80 -2.17 -5.76
N TYR A 213 28.05 -1.32 -5.08
CA TYR A 213 27.77 0.08 -5.46
C TYR A 213 27.93 0.97 -4.23
N TRP A 214 28.31 2.22 -4.46
CA TRP A 214 28.37 3.23 -3.41
C TRP A 214 27.33 4.32 -3.66
N PHE A 215 26.60 4.70 -2.61
CA PHE A 215 25.63 5.79 -2.63
C PHE A 215 26.13 6.98 -1.83
N ASP A 216 25.95 8.18 -2.37
CA ASP A 216 26.33 9.42 -1.69
C ASP A 216 25.34 9.81 -0.58
N GLY A 217 25.55 10.98 0.04
CA GLY A 217 24.69 11.44 1.14
C GLY A 217 23.27 11.83 0.74
N THR A 218 23.02 11.98 -0.56
CA THR A 218 21.67 12.21 -1.12
C THR A 218 20.98 10.92 -1.55
N GLY A 219 21.70 9.79 -1.44
CA GLY A 219 21.24 8.47 -1.85
C GLY A 219 21.41 8.18 -3.33
N ASP A 220 22.18 9.01 -4.04
CA ASP A 220 22.45 8.84 -5.46
C ASP A 220 23.64 7.89 -5.68
N MET A 221 23.50 6.98 -6.64
CA MET A 221 24.55 6.03 -7.03
C MET A 221 25.72 6.80 -7.64
N VAL A 222 26.91 6.54 -7.12
CA VAL A 222 28.15 7.15 -7.60
C VAL A 222 28.70 6.37 -8.78
N VAL A 223 29.10 7.09 -9.83
CA VAL A 223 29.69 6.53 -11.07
C VAL A 223 30.98 7.25 -11.42
N ASN A 224 31.88 6.59 -12.16
CA ASN A 224 33.16 7.14 -12.65
C ASN A 224 33.96 7.93 -11.60
N THR A 225 34.02 7.41 -10.37
CA THR A 225 34.53 8.16 -9.22
C THR A 225 35.31 7.27 -8.26
N TRP A 226 36.35 7.84 -7.66
CA TRP A 226 37.12 7.22 -6.59
C TRP A 226 36.40 7.30 -5.25
N LYS A 227 36.39 6.21 -4.51
CA LYS A 227 35.85 6.15 -3.15
C LYS A 227 36.90 5.62 -2.18
N LYS A 228 37.27 6.44 -1.19
CA LYS A 228 38.07 5.98 -0.04
C LYS A 228 37.15 5.37 1.03
N SER A 229 37.45 4.16 1.47
CA SER A 229 36.73 3.47 2.55
C SER A 229 37.71 2.64 3.38
N LYS A 230 37.62 2.71 4.71
CA LYS A 230 38.51 1.99 5.65
C LYS A 230 40.01 2.09 5.28
N ASN A 231 40.43 3.29 4.90
CA ASN A 231 41.79 3.62 4.43
C ASN A 231 42.27 2.91 3.15
N LYS A 232 41.36 2.31 2.36
CA LYS A 232 41.64 1.77 1.03
C LYS A 232 40.88 2.57 -0.03
N TRP A 233 41.40 2.58 -1.25
CA TRP A 233 40.75 3.21 -2.41
C TRP A 233 40.01 2.18 -3.25
N TYR A 234 38.85 2.57 -3.75
CA TYR A 234 37.98 1.79 -4.63
C TYR A 234 37.56 2.69 -5.79
N TYR A 235 37.22 2.10 -6.94
CA TYR A 235 36.72 2.86 -8.08
C TYR A 235 35.36 2.35 -8.52
N LEU A 236 34.41 3.28 -8.71
CA LEU A 236 33.07 3.00 -9.21
C LEU A 236 33.07 3.26 -10.71
N GLY A 237 32.71 2.25 -11.51
CA GLY A 237 32.68 2.32 -12.97
C GLY A 237 31.56 3.20 -13.53
N PHE A 238 31.43 3.22 -14.86
CA PHE A 238 30.41 4.01 -15.56
C PHE A 238 28.99 3.52 -15.27
N ASP A 239 28.85 2.23 -14.97
CA ASP A 239 27.60 1.59 -14.54
C ASP A 239 27.42 1.62 -13.01
N GLY A 240 28.31 2.31 -12.30
CA GLY A 240 28.30 2.46 -10.85
C GLY A 240 28.84 1.25 -10.07
N ALA A 241 29.11 0.13 -10.75
CA ALA A 241 29.65 -1.03 -10.07
C ALA A 241 31.11 -0.80 -9.67
N MET A 242 31.46 -1.26 -8.47
CA MET A 242 32.82 -1.29 -7.98
C MET A 242 33.68 -2.17 -8.89
N VAL A 243 34.78 -1.60 -9.34
CA VAL A 243 35.78 -2.31 -10.13
C VAL A 243 36.51 -3.30 -9.24
N THR A 244 36.58 -4.55 -9.69
CA THR A 244 37.33 -5.62 -9.03
C THR A 244 38.16 -6.39 -10.05
N ASN A 245 39.22 -7.02 -9.55
CA ASN A 245 40.00 -8.05 -10.24
C ASN A 245 40.46 -7.70 -11.67
N ARG A 246 40.96 -6.47 -11.88
CA ARG A 246 41.38 -6.01 -13.21
C ARG A 246 42.41 -4.88 -13.16
N LEU A 247 43.15 -4.71 -14.26
CA LEU A 247 43.78 -3.44 -14.60
C LEU A 247 42.75 -2.55 -15.31
N LEU A 248 42.70 -1.27 -14.96
CA LEU A 248 41.80 -0.31 -15.58
C LEU A 248 42.52 1.02 -15.80
N GLN A 249 42.43 1.53 -17.02
CA GLN A 249 42.87 2.89 -17.33
C GLN A 249 41.81 3.89 -16.85
N ILE A 250 42.23 4.84 -16.04
CA ILE A 250 41.41 5.95 -15.55
C ILE A 250 42.15 7.23 -15.93
N ASN A 251 41.57 8.01 -16.83
CA ASN A 251 42.25 9.13 -17.51
C ASN A 251 43.53 8.65 -18.23
N SER A 252 44.70 9.17 -17.83
CA SER A 252 46.01 8.84 -18.43
C SER A 252 46.79 7.76 -17.67
N GLU A 253 46.24 7.20 -16.59
CA GLU A 253 46.95 6.29 -15.70
C GLU A 253 46.26 4.92 -15.65
N ILE A 254 47.05 3.85 -15.46
CA ILE A 254 46.55 2.48 -15.32
C ILE A 254 46.63 2.08 -13.85
N PHE A 255 45.50 1.67 -13.28
CA PHE A 255 45.38 1.23 -11.90
C PHE A 255 45.08 -0.26 -11.85
N ALA A 256 45.56 -0.93 -10.79
CA ALA A 256 45.27 -2.35 -10.53
C ALA A 256 44.28 -2.49 -9.37
N PHE A 257 43.30 -3.37 -9.52
CA PHE A 257 42.28 -3.62 -8.50
C PHE A 257 42.27 -5.10 -8.10
N GLY A 258 42.25 -5.35 -6.80
CA GLY A 258 42.20 -6.69 -6.22
C GLY A 258 40.81 -7.33 -6.28
N PRO A 259 40.68 -8.59 -5.81
CA PRO A 259 39.41 -9.32 -5.83
C PRO A 259 38.33 -8.69 -4.94
N ASN A 260 38.72 -7.94 -3.90
CA ASN A 260 37.78 -7.20 -3.05
C ASN A 260 37.59 -5.74 -3.52
N GLY A 261 38.12 -5.39 -4.68
CA GLY A 261 37.99 -4.08 -5.34
C GLY A 261 38.89 -2.98 -4.82
N GLU A 262 39.77 -3.27 -3.85
CA GLU A 262 40.74 -2.27 -3.44
C GLU A 262 41.75 -2.01 -4.56
N MET A 263 42.12 -0.75 -4.72
CA MET A 263 43.26 -0.33 -5.52
C MET A 263 44.53 -0.89 -4.87
N LEU A 264 45.36 -1.56 -5.68
CA LEU A 264 46.62 -2.12 -5.23
C LEU A 264 47.71 -1.03 -5.25
N GLU A 265 48.54 -1.03 -4.21
CA GLU A 265 49.69 -0.12 -4.06
C GLU A 265 51.00 -0.92 -4.00
N GLY A 266 52.10 -0.32 -4.45
CA GLY A 266 53.43 -0.95 -4.45
C GLY A 266 53.66 -1.92 -5.60
N THR A 267 54.51 -2.92 -5.36
CA THR A 267 54.89 -3.92 -6.36
C THR A 267 53.99 -5.16 -6.24
N PHE A 268 53.42 -5.60 -7.36
CA PHE A 268 52.63 -6.84 -7.45
C PHE A 268 53.00 -7.62 -8.71
N THR A 269 52.71 -8.93 -8.69
CA THR A 269 53.02 -9.85 -9.81
C THR A 269 51.76 -10.12 -10.60
N ILE A 270 51.84 -9.98 -11.92
CA ILE A 270 50.77 -10.34 -12.86
C ILE A 270 51.10 -11.70 -13.47
N LYS A 271 50.09 -12.57 -13.60
CA LYS A 271 50.19 -13.82 -14.35
C LYS A 271 49.61 -13.64 -15.75
N THR A 272 50.13 -14.41 -16.70
CA THR A 272 49.56 -14.51 -18.04
C THR A 272 49.36 -15.98 -18.39
N ASN A 273 48.31 -16.30 -19.14
CA ASN A 273 48.20 -17.63 -19.73
C ASN A 273 49.15 -17.83 -20.91
N ALA A 274 49.11 -19.03 -21.50
CA ALA A 274 49.91 -19.42 -22.66
C ALA A 274 49.74 -18.51 -23.90
N ARG A 275 48.68 -17.68 -23.97
CA ARG A 275 48.47 -16.70 -25.05
C ARG A 275 48.99 -15.29 -24.70
N GLY A 276 49.56 -15.09 -23.51
CA GLY A 276 50.03 -13.79 -23.03
C GLY A 276 48.91 -12.89 -22.48
N ALA A 277 47.68 -13.39 -22.33
CA ALA A 277 46.60 -12.60 -21.74
C ALA A 277 46.74 -12.55 -20.22
N ILE A 278 46.59 -11.35 -19.64
CA ILE A 278 46.66 -11.10 -18.20
C ILE A 278 45.55 -11.86 -17.46
N GLU A 279 45.94 -12.52 -16.38
CA GLU A 279 45.06 -13.20 -15.43
C GLU A 279 45.31 -12.60 -14.04
N LEU A 280 44.23 -12.05 -13.47
CA LEU A 280 44.19 -11.44 -12.14
C LEU A 280 43.32 -12.27 -11.22
#